data_AF-A0A0N4YX06-F1
#
_entry.id   AF-A0A0N4YX06-F1
#
_cell.length_a   1.000
_cell.length_b   1.000
_cell.length_c   1.000
_cell.angle_alpha   90.00
_cell.angle_beta   90.00
_cell.angle_gamma   90.00
#
_symmetry.space_group_name_H-M   'P 1'
#
loop_
_entity.id
_entity.type
_entity.pdbx_description
1 polymer ?
#
loop_
_entity_poly.entity_id
_entity_poly.type
_entity_poly.pdbx_seq_one_letter_code
_entity_poly.pdbx_strand_id
1 'polypeptide(L)'
;MQRHDEFVQSMMAVEKQEYRELIQWMKRMQTVMTSEQLPRDVIGCEALARRHDEYNLAMQGRKSHIAEFTRHGKHMIQGGRVLSQEISEKVETLERSWAVLCEVWKDCFELYKEYMDCQKWKQNAAQQQWNNG
;
A
#
# COMPACT_ATOMS: atom_id res chain seq x y z
N MET A 1 -14.64 -14.89 36.92
CA MET A 1 -13.32 -15.07 36.28
C MET A 1 -13.45 -15.54 34.83
N GLN A 2 -14.07 -16.70 34.57
CA GLN A 2 -14.16 -17.28 33.21
C GLN A 2 -14.71 -16.35 32.09
N ARG A 3 -15.80 -15.61 32.33
CA ARG A 3 -16.36 -14.65 31.33
C ARG A 3 -15.43 -13.47 30.99
N HIS A 4 -14.56 -13.06 31.91
CA HIS A 4 -13.62 -11.96 31.67
C HIS A 4 -12.47 -12.43 30.78
N ASP A 5 -11.95 -13.63 31.05
CA ASP A 5 -10.85 -14.22 30.27
C ASP A 5 -11.28 -14.55 28.84
N GLU A 6 -12.49 -15.09 28.65
CA GLU A 6 -13.07 -15.35 27.32
C GLU A 6 -13.22 -14.06 26.49
N PHE A 7 -13.66 -12.96 27.12
CA PHE A 7 -13.77 -11.65 26.47
C PHE A 7 -12.40 -11.11 26.03
N VAL A 8 -11.39 -11.20 26.90
CA VAL A 8 -10.03 -10.77 26.59
C VAL A 8 -9.43 -11.61 25.46
N GLN A 9 -9.64 -12.93 25.46
CA GLN A 9 -9.18 -13.80 24.37
C GLN A 9 -9.86 -13.48 23.04
N SER A 10 -11.16 -13.23 23.03
CA SER A 10 -11.90 -12.84 21.83
C SER A 10 -11.36 -11.53 21.25
N MET A 11 -11.14 -10.52 22.10
CA MET A 11 -10.57 -9.23 21.70
C MET A 11 -9.16 -9.38 21.09
N MET A 12 -8.29 -10.16 21.73
CA MET A 12 -6.94 -10.43 21.20
C MET A 12 -6.97 -11.20 19.87
N ALA A 13 -7.94 -12.11 19.69
CA ALA A 13 -8.09 -12.85 18.44
C ALA A 13 -8.48 -11.93 17.28
N VAL A 14 -9.37 -10.97 17.53
CA VAL A 14 -9.79 -9.94 16.55
C VAL A 14 -8.60 -9.08 16.14
N GLU A 15 -7.86 -8.53 17.11
CA GLU A 15 -6.66 -7.71 16.84
C GLU A 15 -5.62 -8.51 16.01
N LYS A 16 -5.40 -9.78 16.36
CA LYS A 16 -4.47 -10.64 15.63
C LYS A 16 -4.93 -10.94 14.20
N GLN A 17 -6.24 -11.00 13.96
CA GLN A 17 -6.80 -11.21 12.62
C GLN A 17 -6.64 -9.94 11.77
N GLU A 18 -7.01 -8.77 12.32
CA GLU A 18 -6.86 -7.48 11.64
C GLU A 18 -5.41 -7.22 11.20
N TYR A 19 -4.44 -7.46 12.10
CA TYR A 19 -3.02 -7.38 11.76
C TYR A 19 -2.64 -8.26 10.56
N ARG A 20 -3.06 -9.53 10.55
CA ARG A 20 -2.74 -10.46 9.46
C ARG A 20 -3.34 -10.00 8.13
N GLU A 21 -4.59 -9.53 8.15
CA GLU A 21 -5.29 -9.06 6.96
C GLU A 21 -4.61 -7.83 6.36
N LEU A 22 -4.21 -6.87 7.19
CA LEU A 22 -3.48 -5.68 6.75
C LEU A 22 -2.13 -6.04 6.12
N ILE A 23 -1.34 -6.90 6.79
CA ILE A 23 -0.04 -7.35 6.26
C ILE A 23 -0.20 -8.09 4.93
N GLN A 24 -1.14 -9.03 4.86
CA GLN A 24 -1.39 -9.78 3.62
C GLN A 24 -1.84 -8.88 2.49
N TRP A 25 -2.70 -7.90 2.78
CA TRP A 25 -3.10 -6.93 1.78
C TRP A 25 -1.94 -6.06 1.30
N MET A 26 -1.11 -5.53 2.20
CA MET A 26 0.05 -4.72 1.80
C MET A 26 1.00 -5.51 0.90
N LYS A 27 1.29 -6.77 1.26
CA LYS A 27 2.11 -7.67 0.43
C LYS A 27 1.49 -7.89 -0.96
N ARG A 28 0.18 -8.15 -1.03
CA ARG A 28 -0.52 -8.31 -2.32
C ARG A 28 -0.43 -7.05 -3.17
N MET A 29 -0.62 -5.86 -2.59
CA MET A 29 -0.49 -4.60 -3.31
C MET A 29 0.92 -4.37 -3.84
N GLN A 30 1.96 -4.65 -3.03
CA GLN A 30 3.35 -4.57 -3.49
C GLN A 30 3.60 -5.50 -4.68
N THR A 31 3.11 -6.75 -4.63
CA THR A 31 3.23 -7.69 -5.75
C THR A 31 2.52 -7.18 -7.00
N VAL A 32 1.29 -6.67 -6.86
CA VAL A 32 0.53 -6.14 -7.99
C VAL A 32 1.29 -4.99 -8.65
N MET A 33 1.69 -3.98 -7.89
CA MET A 33 2.40 -2.79 -8.39
C MET A 33 3.73 -3.14 -9.06
N THR A 34 4.53 -4.03 -8.45
CA THR A 34 5.85 -4.41 -9.00
C THR A 34 5.76 -5.37 -10.19
N SER A 35 4.62 -6.02 -10.41
CA SER A 35 4.39 -6.93 -11.55
C SER A 35 3.84 -6.24 -12.80
N GLU A 36 3.40 -4.98 -12.71
CA GLU A 36 2.85 -4.27 -13.85
C GLU A 36 3.93 -4.00 -14.92
N GLN A 37 3.65 -4.41 -16.16
CA GLN A 37 4.54 -4.20 -17.30
C GLN A 37 4.30 -2.84 -17.94
N LEU A 38 5.38 -2.17 -18.37
CA LEU A 38 5.33 -0.90 -19.10
C LEU A 38 4.68 -1.09 -20.50
N PRO A 39 3.50 -0.51 -20.76
CA PRO A 39 2.78 -0.66 -22.03
C PRO A 39 3.46 0.07 -23.18
N ARG A 40 3.44 -0.43 -24.41
CA ARG A 40 4.17 0.20 -25.54
C ARG A 40 3.43 1.34 -26.25
N ASP A 41 2.16 1.54 -25.94
CA ASP A 41 1.28 2.50 -26.58
C ASP A 41 0.65 3.49 -25.58
N VAL A 42 0.10 4.58 -26.12
CA VAL A 42 -0.49 5.67 -25.32
C VAL A 42 -1.71 5.19 -24.55
N ILE A 43 -2.54 4.34 -25.14
CA ILE A 43 -3.76 3.82 -24.52
C ILE A 43 -3.41 2.96 -23.30
N GLY A 44 -2.42 2.08 -23.43
CA GLY A 44 -1.91 1.28 -22.32
C GLY A 44 -1.32 2.14 -21.21
N CYS A 45 -0.59 3.21 -21.57
CA CYS A 45 -0.07 4.17 -20.58
C CYS A 45 -1.19 4.85 -19.79
N GLU A 46 -2.25 5.30 -20.46
CA GLU A 46 -3.41 5.91 -19.79
C GLU A 46 -4.13 4.91 -18.88
N ALA A 47 -4.28 3.65 -19.31
CA ALA A 47 -4.87 2.61 -18.49
C ALA A 47 -4.02 2.30 -17.25
N LEU A 48 -2.70 2.30 -17.39
CA LEU A 48 -1.76 2.13 -16.28
C LEU A 48 -1.85 3.29 -15.28
N ALA A 49 -1.94 4.53 -15.76
CA ALA A 49 -2.11 5.71 -14.90
C ALA A 49 -3.43 5.64 -14.09
N ARG A 50 -4.54 5.24 -14.71
CA ARG A 50 -5.82 5.06 -14.00
C ARG A 50 -5.73 3.99 -12.92
N ARG A 51 -5.11 2.83 -13.22
CA ARG A 51 -4.89 1.77 -12.20
C ARG A 51 -4.03 2.27 -11.05
N HIS A 52 -3.02 3.09 -11.35
CA HIS A 52 -2.18 3.68 -10.33
C HIS A 52 -2.94 4.62 -9.37
N ASP A 53 -3.89 5.40 -9.90
CA ASP A 53 -4.81 6.23 -9.09
C ASP A 53 -5.74 5.37 -8.23
N GLU A 54 -6.25 4.25 -8.78
CA GLU A 54 -7.07 3.28 -8.03
C GLU A 54 -6.28 2.69 -6.85
N TYR A 55 -5.00 2.38 -7.04
CA TYR A 55 -4.13 1.90 -5.97
C TYR A 55 -3.94 2.94 -4.87
N ASN A 56 -3.73 4.21 -5.23
CA ASN A 56 -3.63 5.29 -4.28
C ASN A 56 -4.92 5.43 -3.46
N LEU A 57 -6.09 5.36 -4.11
CA LEU A 57 -7.38 5.42 -3.42
C LEU A 57 -7.54 4.24 -2.43
N ALA A 58 -7.19 3.03 -2.85
CA ALA A 58 -7.24 1.85 -1.99
C ALA A 58 -6.29 1.97 -0.77
N MET A 59 -5.11 2.56 -0.98
CA MET A 59 -4.17 2.88 0.10
C MET A 59 -4.75 3.91 1.06
N GLN A 60 -5.28 5.02 0.57
CA GLN A 60 -5.88 6.07 1.41
C GLN A 60 -7.05 5.53 2.24
N GLY A 61 -7.87 4.65 1.68
CA GLY A 61 -8.98 4.00 2.38
C GLY A 61 -8.55 3.12 3.57
N ARG A 62 -7.30 2.63 3.58
CA ARG A 62 -6.77 1.77 4.65
C ARG A 62 -5.81 2.48 5.60
N LYS A 63 -5.38 3.69 5.24
CA LYS A 63 -4.51 4.52 6.08
C LYS A 63 -5.12 4.79 7.45
N SER A 64 -6.43 5.03 7.51
CA SER A 64 -7.16 5.23 8.77
C SER A 64 -7.12 3.99 9.67
N HIS A 65 -7.35 2.80 9.10
CA HIS A 65 -7.31 1.53 9.82
C HIS A 65 -5.93 1.24 10.38
N ILE A 66 -4.87 1.46 9.60
CA ILE A 66 -3.48 1.29 10.06
C ILE A 66 -3.18 2.26 11.21
N ALA A 67 -3.59 3.52 11.08
CA ALA A 67 -3.38 4.52 12.13
C ALA A 67 -4.13 4.17 13.43
N GLU A 68 -5.36 3.65 13.32
CA GLU A 68 -6.15 3.20 14.46
C GLU A 68 -5.54 1.98 15.15
N PHE A 69 -5.14 0.96 14.37
CA PHE A 69 -4.46 -0.22 14.89
C PHE A 69 -3.18 0.16 15.65
N THR A 70 -2.34 1.02 15.05
CA THR A 70 -1.11 1.53 15.67
C THR A 70 -1.41 2.30 16.96
N ARG A 71 -2.46 3.13 16.99
CA ARG A 71 -2.87 3.89 18.18
C ARG A 71 -3.32 2.95 19.30
N HIS A 72 -4.15 1.96 19.00
CA HIS A 72 -4.58 0.96 19.98
C HIS A 72 -3.40 0.14 20.51
N GLY A 73 -2.51 -0.33 19.65
CA GLY A 73 -1.29 -1.05 20.06
C GLY A 73 -0.42 -0.22 21.00
N LYS A 74 -0.18 1.06 20.68
CA LYS A 74 0.58 1.99 21.55
C LYS A 74 -0.09 2.18 22.91
N HIS A 75 -1.42 2.28 22.97
CA HIS A 75 -2.15 2.38 24.24
C HIS A 75 -2.02 1.11 25.08
N MET A 76 -2.10 -0.08 24.46
CA MET A 76 -1.93 -1.36 25.15
C MET A 76 -0.51 -1.56 25.71
N ILE A 77 0.51 -1.06 25.01
CA ILE A 77 1.91 -1.08 25.47
C ILE A 77 2.08 -0.24 26.73
N GLN A 78 1.50 0.97 26.77
CA GLN A 78 1.55 1.86 27.94
C GLN A 78 0.86 1.26 29.17
N GLY A 79 -0.14 0.39 28.97
CA GLY A 79 -0.86 -0.31 30.02
C GLY A 79 -0.10 -1.44 30.73
N GLY A 80 1.16 -1.72 30.35
CA GLY A 80 2.06 -2.60 31.13
C GLY A 80 1.65 -4.07 31.22
N ARG A 81 0.99 -4.63 30.19
CA ARG A 81 0.64 -6.07 30.14
C ARG A 81 1.79 -6.92 29.60
N VAL A 82 1.81 -8.20 29.98
CA VAL A 82 2.73 -9.28 29.56
C VAL A 82 2.91 -9.42 28.02
N LEU A 83 2.03 -8.82 27.24
CA LEU A 83 2.01 -8.87 25.77
C LEU A 83 2.54 -7.60 25.07
N SER A 84 3.06 -6.63 25.83
CA SER A 84 3.54 -5.35 25.29
C SER A 84 4.62 -5.52 24.21
N GLN A 85 5.52 -6.50 24.38
CA GLN A 85 6.55 -6.80 23.40
C GLN A 85 5.97 -7.33 22.07
N GLU A 86 5.08 -8.33 22.12
CA GLU A 86 4.46 -8.90 20.91
C GLU A 86 3.65 -7.83 20.14
N ILE A 87 2.95 -6.96 20.87
CA ILE A 87 2.18 -5.86 20.27
C ILE A 87 3.14 -4.82 19.65
N SER A 88 4.24 -4.48 20.32
CA SER A 88 5.26 -3.56 19.77
C SER A 88 5.81 -4.08 18.45
N GLU A 89 6.22 -5.35 18.41
CA GLU A 89 6.76 -5.99 17.20
C GLU A 89 5.76 -5.98 16.04
N LYS A 90 4.47 -6.21 16.33
CA LYS A 90 3.40 -6.13 15.32
C LYS A 90 3.19 -4.71 14.82
N VAL A 91 3.13 -3.72 15.71
CA VAL A 91 2.97 -2.30 15.34
C VAL A 91 4.15 -1.85 14.48
N GLU A 92 5.39 -2.15 14.88
CA GLU A 92 6.59 -1.81 14.12
C GLU A 92 6.62 -2.51 12.76
N THR A 93 6.19 -3.77 12.68
CA THR A 93 6.12 -4.51 11.42
C THR A 93 5.05 -3.92 10.49
N LEU A 94 3.91 -3.52 11.04
CA LEU A 94 2.84 -2.87 10.30
C LEU A 94 3.27 -1.51 9.74
N GLU A 95 3.88 -0.66 10.58
CA GLU A 95 4.40 0.66 10.20
C GLU A 95 5.47 0.52 9.11
N ARG A 96 6.42 -0.41 9.27
CA ARG A 96 7.45 -0.68 8.23
C ARG A 96 6.85 -1.18 6.93
N SER A 97 5.90 -2.12 6.98
CA SER A 97 5.26 -2.66 5.77
C SER A 97 4.49 -1.59 5.02
N TRP A 98 3.85 -0.67 5.75
CA TRP A 98 3.16 0.48 5.18
C TRP A 98 4.14 1.46 4.52
N ALA A 99 5.24 1.79 5.18
CA ALA A 99 6.28 2.64 4.60
C ALA A 99 6.83 2.05 3.29
N VAL A 100 7.15 0.75 3.29
CA VAL A 100 7.62 0.05 2.07
C VAL A 100 6.58 0.10 0.95
N LEU A 101 5.29 -0.10 1.26
CA LEU A 101 4.23 0.01 0.25
C LEU A 101 4.14 1.43 -0.33
N CYS A 102 4.28 2.46 0.50
CA CYS A 102 4.32 3.86 0.04
C CYS A 102 5.51 4.13 -0.89
N GLU A 103 6.69 3.64 -0.56
CA GLU A 103 7.87 3.79 -1.42
C GLU A 103 7.68 3.05 -2.75
N VAL A 104 7.20 1.79 -2.73
CA VAL A 104 6.89 1.05 -3.97
C VAL A 104 5.89 1.80 -4.85
N TRP A 105 4.83 2.35 -4.25
CA TRP A 105 3.86 3.15 -5.00
C TRP A 105 4.54 4.37 -5.64
N LYS A 106 5.39 5.07 -4.89
CA LYS A 106 6.09 6.26 -5.38
C LYS A 106 7.09 5.95 -6.49
N ASP A 107 7.88 4.88 -6.35
CA ASP A 107 8.83 4.43 -7.37
C ASP A 107 8.11 4.04 -8.67
N CYS A 108 7.00 3.30 -8.55
CA CYS A 108 6.15 2.98 -9.70
C CYS A 108 5.60 4.24 -10.37
N PHE A 109 5.15 5.23 -9.59
CA PHE A 109 4.65 6.49 -10.11
C PHE A 109 5.71 7.26 -10.93
N GLU A 110 6.92 7.38 -10.38
CA GLU A 110 8.03 8.06 -11.03
C GLU A 110 8.40 7.37 -12.35
N LEU A 111 8.50 6.03 -12.35
CA LEU A 111 8.75 5.23 -13.54
C LEU A 111 7.67 5.45 -14.62
N TYR A 112 6.39 5.47 -14.23
CA TYR A 112 5.29 5.67 -15.18
C TYR A 112 5.31 7.07 -15.78
N LYS A 113 5.64 8.08 -14.99
CA LYS A 113 5.76 9.46 -15.45
C LYS A 113 6.87 9.60 -16.49
N GLU A 114 8.06 9.09 -16.21
CA GLU A 114 9.19 9.13 -17.15
C GLU A 114 8.85 8.40 -18.46
N TYR A 115 8.16 7.26 -18.36
CA TYR A 115 7.76 6.47 -19.51
C TYR A 115 6.72 7.20 -20.38
N MET A 116 5.69 7.79 -19.76
CA MET A 116 4.67 8.57 -20.45
C MET A 116 5.25 9.78 -21.17
N ASP A 117 6.19 10.49 -20.53
CA ASP A 117 6.86 11.63 -21.15
C ASP A 117 7.63 11.18 -22.40
N CYS A 118 8.41 10.09 -22.31
CA CYS A 118 9.10 9.50 -23.47
C CYS A 118 8.15 9.14 -24.63
N GLN A 119 6.97 8.58 -24.35
CA GLN A 119 6.01 8.20 -25.38
C GLN A 119 5.38 9.42 -26.06
N LYS A 120 5.01 10.45 -25.29
CA LYS A 120 4.51 11.72 -25.84
C LYS A 120 5.53 12.38 -26.75
N TRP A 121 6.81 12.37 -26.37
CA TRP A 121 7.90 12.87 -27.20
C TRP A 121 8.01 12.12 -28.54
N LYS A 122 7.95 10.78 -28.54
CA LYS A 122 7.98 9.97 -29.77
C LYS A 122 6.80 10.29 -30.70
N GLN A 123 5.60 10.42 -30.15
CA GLN A 123 4.41 10.74 -30.94
C GLN A 123 4.51 12.15 -31.55
N ASN A 124 4.97 13.14 -30.79
CA ASN A 124 5.16 14.50 -31.27
C ASN A 124 6.23 14.58 -32.37
N ALA A 125 7.34 13.85 -32.22
CA ALA A 125 8.40 13.79 -33.23
C ALA A 125 7.91 13.14 -34.54
N ALA A 126 7.12 12.06 -34.45
CA ALA A 126 6.53 11.40 -35.62
C ALA A 126 5.53 12.32 -36.35
N GLN A 127 4.73 13.09 -35.62
CA GLN A 127 3.79 14.05 -36.20
C GLN A 127 4.49 15.20 -36.95
N GLN A 128 5.64 15.67 -36.45
CA GLN A 128 6.42 16.71 -37.12
C GLN A 128 7.10 16.22 -38.41
N GLN A 129 7.46 14.95 -38.50
CA GLN A 129 7.95 14.35 -39.75
C GLN A 129 6.84 14.25 -40.80
N TRP A 130 5.59 13.99 -40.41
CA TRP A 130 4.46 13.92 -41.34
C TRP A 130 4.03 15.30 -41.88
N ASN A 131 4.17 16.36 -41.08
CA ASN A 131 3.81 17.71 -41.50
C ASN A 131 4.87 18.40 -42.38
N ASN A 132 6.09 17.83 -42.47
CA ASN A 132 7.23 18.42 -43.19
C ASN A 132 7.67 17.60 -44.43
N GLY A 133 6.87 16.63 -44.87
CA GLY A 133 7.09 15.84 -46.11
C GLY A 133 5.88 15.91 -47.02
#